data_AF-A0A3M6UIF0-F1
#
_entry.id   AF-A0A3M6UIF0-F1
#
_cell.length_a   1.000
_cell.length_b   1.000
_cell.length_c   1.000
_cell.angle_alpha   90.00
_cell.angle_beta   90.00
_cell.angle_gamma   90.00
#
_symmetry.space_group_name_H-M   'P 1'
#
loop_
_entity.id
_entity.type
_entity.pdbx_description
1 polymer ?
#
loop_
_entity_poly.entity_id
_entity_poly.type
_entity_poly.pdbx_seq_one_letter_code
_entity_poly.pdbx_strand_id
1 'polypeptide(L)'
;MFVVLVSVVTIMSATRVTFSAKSLQLKNHSLGEVQGCYIHNHTLSVCFQIRKGFMKLLKMNGDEILHYRQLTPKMILYQVLDQAFVWYDSSMTHVPNKVRRTPEALAALFRKKRTPKLQTVQNLYREAMCELHNVPEVQLLERLSAALADTSTQLETMQPFHALCLNVLKASDTEIQPEFKAAHDLNLDTTGKRSCLRPTENNCRGMCGKGCSCWSWVCGDCCSHEGCYEHDLCCKENPTSPHCLFPYLYGFTCSRFGGYRDCLNWRWWG
;
A
#
# COMPACT_ATOMS: atom_id res chain seq x y z
N MET A 1 26.52 52.88 -51.41
CA MET A 1 26.69 51.45 -51.09
C MET A 1 26.78 51.33 -49.57
N PHE A 2 25.66 51.05 -48.91
CA PHE A 2 25.58 50.84 -47.46
C PHE A 2 24.82 49.54 -47.23
N VAL A 3 25.52 48.53 -46.72
CA VAL A 3 24.94 47.24 -46.33
C VAL A 3 24.63 47.36 -44.84
N VAL A 4 23.34 47.37 -44.48
CA VAL A 4 22.89 47.28 -43.08
C VAL A 4 22.69 45.80 -42.77
N LEU A 5 23.60 45.21 -41.99
CA LEU A 5 23.39 43.90 -41.39
C LEU A 5 22.46 44.05 -40.18
N VAL A 6 21.23 43.52 -40.29
CA VAL A 6 20.31 43.39 -39.15
C VAL A 6 20.52 42.00 -38.55
N SER A 7 21.23 41.92 -37.44
CA SER A 7 21.35 40.69 -36.63
C SER A 7 20.06 40.49 -35.84
N VAL A 8 19.22 39.55 -36.28
CA VAL A 8 18.07 39.08 -35.51
C VAL A 8 18.58 38.17 -34.40
N VAL A 9 18.70 38.70 -33.19
CA VAL A 9 18.91 37.88 -31.98
C VAL A 9 17.57 37.29 -31.59
N THR A 10 17.34 36.03 -31.97
CA THR A 10 16.23 35.24 -31.45
C THR A 10 16.52 34.89 -29.99
N ILE A 11 15.87 35.60 -29.08
CA ILE A 11 15.80 35.21 -27.67
C ILE A 11 14.96 33.93 -27.62
N MET A 12 15.61 32.77 -27.63
CA MET A 12 14.97 31.52 -27.21
C MET A 12 14.70 31.64 -25.72
N SER A 13 13.52 32.16 -25.39
CA SER A 13 12.93 32.04 -24.07
C SER A 13 12.77 30.56 -23.78
N ALA A 14 13.77 29.97 -23.13
CA ALA A 14 13.61 28.68 -22.48
C ALA A 14 12.56 28.88 -21.39
N THR A 15 11.29 28.62 -21.73
CA THR A 15 10.27 28.33 -20.75
C THR A 15 10.78 27.15 -19.96
N ARG A 16 11.43 27.42 -18.82
CA ARG A 16 11.55 26.43 -17.76
C ARG A 16 10.12 26.05 -17.42
N VAL A 17 9.67 24.92 -17.95
CA VAL A 17 8.47 24.25 -17.47
C VAL A 17 8.76 24.04 -15.99
N THR A 18 8.16 24.88 -15.15
CA THR A 18 8.16 24.71 -13.71
C THR A 18 7.36 23.43 -13.47
N PHE A 19 8.09 22.32 -13.38
CA PHE A 19 7.53 21.06 -12.94
C PHE A 19 6.94 21.30 -11.56
N SER A 20 5.61 21.28 -11.45
CA SER A 20 4.94 21.36 -10.16
C SER A 20 5.25 20.06 -9.42
N ALA A 21 6.31 20.11 -8.62
CA ALA A 21 6.80 19.02 -7.79
C ALA A 21 5.74 18.69 -6.74
N LYS A 22 5.38 17.41 -6.61
CA LYS A 22 4.23 16.83 -5.88
C LYS A 22 2.93 16.86 -6.69
N SER A 23 2.81 15.91 -7.62
CA SER A 23 1.54 15.67 -8.31
C SER A 23 1.28 14.19 -8.55
N LEU A 24 0.01 13.80 -8.38
CA LEU A 24 -0.51 12.53 -8.85
C LEU A 24 -0.72 12.65 -10.37
N GLN A 25 -0.11 11.75 -11.14
CA GLN A 25 -0.26 11.67 -12.59
C GLN A 25 -0.90 10.35 -12.97
N LEU A 26 -2.15 10.40 -13.42
CA LEU A 26 -2.89 9.23 -13.88
C LEU A 26 -2.57 8.97 -15.35
N LYS A 27 -2.21 7.73 -15.67
CA LYS A 27 -2.03 7.23 -17.06
C LYS A 27 -3.29 6.55 -17.56
N ASN A 28 -3.98 5.82 -16.69
CA ASN A 28 -5.26 5.20 -16.97
C ASN A 28 -6.18 5.39 -15.76
N HIS A 29 -7.42 5.81 -16.02
CA HIS A 29 -8.46 5.97 -15.00
C HIS A 29 -9.78 5.51 -15.62
N SER A 30 -10.00 4.19 -15.56
CA SER A 30 -11.21 3.54 -16.04
C SER A 30 -11.96 2.90 -14.87
N LEU A 31 -13.22 2.51 -15.08
CA LEU A 31 -14.06 1.84 -14.06
C LEU A 31 -13.46 0.53 -13.49
N GLY A 32 -12.48 -0.08 -14.16
CA GLY A 32 -11.88 -1.34 -13.72
C GLY A 32 -10.37 -1.28 -13.45
N GLU A 33 -9.72 -0.16 -13.75
CA GLU A 33 -8.26 -0.02 -13.62
C GLU A 33 -7.87 1.44 -13.39
N VAL A 34 -7.02 1.64 -12.38
CA VAL A 34 -6.36 2.91 -12.08
C VAL A 34 -4.85 2.69 -12.12
N GLN A 35 -4.16 3.46 -12.95
CA GLN A 35 -2.71 3.39 -13.13
C GLN A 35 -2.13 4.79 -13.17
N GLY A 36 -0.99 5.00 -12.52
CA GLY A 36 -0.34 6.30 -12.50
C GLY A 36 0.97 6.30 -11.73
N CYS A 37 1.46 7.49 -11.44
CA CYS A 37 2.59 7.71 -10.56
C CYS A 37 2.33 8.92 -9.67
N TYR A 38 2.74 8.83 -8.41
CA TYR A 38 2.87 9.99 -7.53
C TYR A 38 4.31 10.49 -7.62
N ILE A 39 4.48 11.69 -8.18
CA ILE A 39 5.81 12.28 -8.40
C ILE A 39 6.07 13.31 -7.33
N HIS A 40 7.03 13.00 -6.44
CA HIS A 40 7.47 13.96 -5.43
C HIS A 40 8.47 14.95 -6.03
N ASN A 41 9.50 14.45 -6.70
CA ASN A 41 10.50 15.25 -7.44
C ASN A 41 11.10 14.43 -8.59
N HIS A 42 12.17 14.94 -9.22
CA HIS A 42 12.81 14.30 -10.37
C HIS A 42 13.55 12.97 -10.06
N THR A 43 13.88 12.71 -8.79
CA THR A 43 14.58 11.49 -8.36
C THR A 43 13.70 10.51 -7.59
N LEU A 44 12.56 10.96 -7.07
CA LEU A 44 11.71 10.19 -6.18
C LEU A 44 10.24 10.23 -6.65
N SER A 45 9.75 9.07 -7.06
CA SER A 45 8.35 8.84 -7.43
C SER A 45 7.97 7.38 -7.16
N VAL A 46 6.70 7.15 -6.84
CA VAL A 46 6.13 5.81 -6.76
C VAL A 46 5.06 5.64 -7.82
N CYS A 47 5.19 4.62 -8.66
CA CYS A 47 4.21 4.26 -9.68
C CYS A 47 3.34 3.10 -9.21
N PHE A 48 2.11 3.05 -9.70
CA PHE A 48 1.12 2.08 -9.25
C PHE A 48 0.20 1.60 -10.37
N GLN A 49 -0.35 0.40 -10.19
CA GLN A 49 -1.39 -0.18 -11.02
C GLN A 49 -2.37 -0.94 -10.12
N ILE A 50 -3.64 -0.59 -10.20
CA ILE A 50 -4.70 -1.08 -9.30
C ILE A 50 -5.88 -1.54 -10.15
N ARG A 51 -6.33 -2.76 -9.89
CA ARG A 51 -7.58 -3.33 -10.40
C ARG A 51 -8.09 -4.36 -9.40
N LYS A 52 -9.33 -4.82 -9.55
CA LYS A 52 -9.89 -5.83 -8.64
C LYS A 52 -8.98 -7.06 -8.53
N GLY A 53 -8.55 -7.37 -7.30
CA GLY A 53 -7.68 -8.51 -7.02
C GLY A 53 -6.22 -8.36 -7.49
N PHE A 54 -5.77 -7.18 -7.90
CA PHE A 54 -4.40 -6.96 -8.35
C PHE A 54 -3.91 -5.56 -8.01
N MET A 55 -2.74 -5.48 -7.39
CA MET A 55 -2.12 -4.23 -7.01
C MET A 55 -0.62 -4.33 -7.24
N LYS A 56 -0.02 -3.26 -7.77
CA LYS A 56 1.41 -3.19 -8.02
C LYS A 56 1.95 -1.84 -7.61
N LEU A 57 3.12 -1.83 -6.98
CA LEU A 57 3.94 -0.65 -6.68
C LEU A 57 5.28 -0.81 -7.37
N LEU A 58 5.71 0.27 -8.02
CA LEU A 58 6.87 0.29 -8.92
C LEU A 58 7.73 1.52 -8.63
N LYS A 59 9.04 1.37 -8.77
CA LYS A 59 9.97 2.50 -8.89
C LYS A 59 9.83 3.18 -10.25
N MET A 60 10.41 4.35 -10.41
CA MET A 60 10.38 5.10 -11.67
C MET A 60 11.01 4.34 -12.85
N ASN A 61 12.07 3.56 -12.57
CA ASN A 61 12.76 2.74 -13.56
C ASN A 61 11.99 1.45 -13.95
N GLY A 62 10.85 1.18 -13.30
CA GLY A 62 10.03 -0.01 -13.55
C GLY A 62 10.31 -1.19 -12.63
N ASP A 63 11.28 -1.09 -11.72
CA ASP A 63 11.54 -2.15 -10.75
C ASP A 63 10.34 -2.34 -9.82
N GLU A 64 9.99 -3.59 -9.53
CA GLU A 64 8.88 -3.93 -8.65
C GLU A 64 9.28 -3.73 -7.19
N ILE A 65 8.48 -2.92 -6.48
CA ILE A 65 8.58 -2.81 -5.03
C ILE A 65 7.69 -3.87 -4.40
N LEU A 66 6.45 -3.97 -4.90
CA LEU A 66 5.44 -4.85 -4.37
C LEU A 66 4.46 -5.24 -5.48
N HIS A 67 4.07 -6.50 -5.50
CA HIS A 67 3.06 -7.00 -6.42
C HIS A 67 2.14 -7.99 -5.69
N TYR A 68 0.87 -7.64 -5.61
CA TYR A 68 -0.20 -8.48 -5.10
C TYR A 68 -1.09 -8.94 -6.25
N ARG A 69 -1.43 -10.23 -6.27
CA ARG A 69 -2.38 -10.80 -7.20
C ARG A 69 -3.19 -11.92 -6.55
N GLN A 70 -4.49 -11.73 -6.46
CA GLN A 70 -5.44 -12.79 -6.16
C GLN A 70 -5.59 -13.69 -7.39
N LEU A 71 -5.21 -14.95 -7.26
CA LEU A 71 -5.29 -15.95 -8.33
C LEU A 71 -6.60 -16.73 -8.26
N THR A 72 -7.03 -17.08 -7.05
CA THR A 72 -8.33 -17.68 -6.74
C THR A 72 -8.82 -17.13 -5.40
N PRO A 73 -10.07 -17.40 -4.96
CA PRO A 73 -10.55 -16.99 -3.63
C PRO A 73 -9.67 -17.49 -2.47
N LYS A 74 -8.93 -18.58 -2.68
CA LYS A 74 -8.05 -19.19 -1.66
C LYS A 74 -6.56 -19.02 -1.95
N MET A 75 -6.19 -18.40 -3.07
CA MET A 75 -4.80 -18.33 -3.52
C MET A 75 -4.39 -16.90 -3.86
N ILE A 76 -3.34 -16.44 -3.20
CA ILE A 76 -2.79 -15.10 -3.36
C ILE A 76 -1.31 -15.25 -3.67
N LEU A 77 -0.87 -14.62 -4.76
CA LEU A 77 0.54 -14.38 -5.03
C LEU A 77 0.89 -12.99 -4.50
N TYR A 78 2.00 -12.89 -3.78
CA TYR A 78 2.51 -11.64 -3.28
C TYR A 78 4.02 -11.62 -3.37
N GLN A 79 4.53 -10.59 -4.00
CA GLN A 79 5.95 -10.37 -4.19
C GLN A 79 6.33 -9.06 -3.51
N VAL A 80 7.42 -9.11 -2.76
CA VAL A 80 8.04 -7.96 -2.11
C VAL A 80 9.47 -7.94 -2.61
N LEU A 81 9.84 -6.88 -3.32
CA LEU A 81 11.12 -6.79 -4.01
C LEU A 81 11.35 -8.01 -4.93
N ASP A 82 12.40 -8.78 -4.68
CA ASP A 82 12.76 -9.98 -5.42
C ASP A 82 12.20 -11.28 -4.80
N GLN A 83 11.59 -11.21 -3.61
CA GLN A 83 11.04 -12.35 -2.90
C GLN A 83 9.56 -12.54 -3.22
N ALA A 84 9.21 -13.73 -3.70
CA ALA A 84 7.83 -14.07 -4.03
C ALA A 84 7.27 -15.12 -3.07
N PHE A 85 6.02 -14.94 -2.66
CA PHE A 85 5.30 -15.79 -1.72
C PHE A 85 3.93 -16.12 -2.30
N VAL A 86 3.46 -17.33 -2.03
CA VAL A 86 2.09 -17.71 -2.34
C VAL A 86 1.43 -18.17 -1.05
N TRP A 87 0.23 -17.63 -0.79
CA TRP A 87 -0.67 -18.14 0.23
C TRP A 87 -1.72 -19.03 -0.41
N TYR A 88 -1.94 -20.20 0.19
CA TYR A 88 -2.97 -21.14 -0.21
C TYR A 88 -3.58 -21.80 1.02
N ASP A 89 -4.90 -21.65 1.20
CA ASP A 89 -5.69 -22.29 2.27
C ASP A 89 -5.02 -22.12 3.66
N SER A 90 -4.70 -20.87 4.00
CA SER A 90 -4.02 -20.45 5.24
C SER A 90 -2.58 -20.94 5.43
N SER A 91 -1.95 -21.50 4.40
CA SER A 91 -0.51 -21.82 4.40
C SER A 91 0.28 -20.91 3.46
N MET A 92 1.50 -20.53 3.84
CA MET A 92 2.41 -19.73 3.02
C MET A 92 3.59 -20.58 2.53
N THR A 93 4.03 -20.37 1.30
CA THR A 93 5.32 -20.87 0.83
C THR A 93 6.04 -19.85 -0.04
N HIS A 94 7.37 -19.92 -0.03
CA HIS A 94 8.22 -19.13 -0.92
C HIS A 94 8.15 -19.70 -2.35
N VAL A 95 8.16 -18.81 -3.34
CA VAL A 95 8.08 -19.14 -4.77
C VAL A 95 9.46 -18.94 -5.39
N PRO A 96 10.20 -20.02 -5.70
CA PRO A 96 11.51 -19.89 -6.34
C PRO A 96 11.41 -19.21 -7.71
N ASN A 97 12.41 -18.40 -8.07
CA ASN A 97 12.45 -17.63 -9.32
C ASN A 97 12.22 -18.45 -10.61
N LYS A 98 12.63 -19.73 -10.60
CA LYS A 98 12.47 -20.66 -11.73
C LYS A 98 11.04 -21.18 -11.91
N VAL A 99 10.16 -20.97 -10.93
CA VAL A 99 8.77 -21.46 -10.95
C VAL A 99 7.90 -20.48 -11.73
N ARG A 100 7.09 -21.00 -12.64
CA ARG A 100 6.11 -20.19 -13.38
C ARG A 100 5.05 -19.67 -12.41
N ARG A 101 4.64 -18.42 -12.60
CA ARG A 101 3.64 -17.72 -11.77
C ARG A 101 2.20 -18.01 -12.22
N THR A 102 1.93 -19.23 -12.71
CA THR A 102 0.58 -19.68 -13.08
C THR A 102 -0.08 -20.38 -11.89
N PRO A 103 -1.43 -20.36 -11.77
CA PRO A 103 -2.12 -21.01 -10.66
C PRO A 103 -1.74 -22.49 -10.50
N GLU A 104 -1.60 -23.23 -11.60
CA GLU A 104 -1.31 -24.67 -11.59
C GLU A 104 0.11 -24.95 -11.07
N ALA A 105 1.09 -24.16 -11.52
CA ALA A 105 2.48 -24.29 -11.11
C ALA A 105 2.68 -23.90 -9.63
N LEU A 106 1.97 -22.87 -9.17
CA LEU A 106 2.00 -22.44 -7.77
C LEU A 106 1.27 -23.43 -6.86
N ALA A 107 0.12 -23.96 -7.27
CA ALA A 107 -0.58 -25.03 -6.53
C ALA A 107 0.30 -26.27 -6.33
N ALA A 108 1.13 -26.60 -7.33
CA ALA A 108 2.04 -27.73 -7.25
C ALA A 108 3.13 -27.57 -6.17
N LEU A 109 3.43 -26.34 -5.71
CA LEU A 109 4.37 -26.12 -4.60
C LEU A 109 3.87 -26.71 -3.28
N PHE A 110 2.56 -26.61 -3.03
CA PHE A 110 1.93 -27.15 -1.81
C PHE A 110 1.74 -28.67 -1.85
N ARG A 111 1.77 -29.28 -3.04
CA ARG A 111 1.67 -30.75 -3.20
C ARG A 111 3.01 -31.45 -2.98
N LYS A 112 4.13 -30.73 -3.05
CA LYS A 112 5.47 -31.32 -2.89
C LYS A 112 5.80 -31.52 -1.41
N LYS A 113 6.19 -32.74 -1.02
CA LYS A 113 6.66 -33.10 0.34
C LYS A 113 7.95 -32.40 0.82
N ARG A 114 8.54 -31.51 0.01
CA ARG A 114 9.71 -30.68 0.35
C ARG A 114 9.30 -29.21 0.50
N THR A 115 8.18 -28.95 1.17
CA THR A 115 7.88 -27.60 1.63
C THR A 115 8.99 -27.18 2.59
N PRO A 116 9.60 -25.99 2.40
CA PRO A 116 10.55 -25.45 3.36
C PRO A 116 9.91 -25.45 4.77
N LYS A 117 10.73 -25.58 5.81
CA LYS A 117 10.24 -25.42 7.19
C LYS A 117 9.51 -24.08 7.29
N LEU A 118 8.33 -24.06 7.91
CA LEU A 118 7.49 -22.87 8.02
C LEU A 118 8.27 -21.65 8.53
N GLN A 119 9.14 -21.86 9.52
CA GLN A 119 10.03 -20.83 10.07
C GLN A 119 10.91 -20.17 9.01
N THR A 120 11.46 -20.94 8.06
CA THR A 120 12.31 -20.41 6.99
C THR A 120 11.51 -19.49 6.06
N VAL A 121 10.28 -19.86 5.72
CA VAL A 121 9.41 -19.02 4.87
C VAL A 121 9.04 -17.73 5.60
N GLN A 122 8.72 -17.82 6.90
CA GLN A 122 8.42 -16.65 7.73
C GLN A 122 9.62 -15.71 7.87
N ASN A 123 10.83 -16.25 8.01
CA ASN A 123 12.06 -15.45 8.09
C ASN A 123 12.32 -14.71 6.76
N LEU A 124 12.27 -15.41 5.62
CA LEU A 124 12.42 -14.78 4.30
C LEU A 124 11.40 -13.67 4.09
N TYR A 125 10.16 -13.91 4.51
CA TYR A 125 9.10 -12.92 4.42
C TYR A 125 9.38 -11.68 5.27
N ARG A 126 9.78 -11.89 6.52
CA ARG A 126 10.13 -10.81 7.45
C ARG A 126 11.33 -10.01 6.94
N GLU A 127 12.36 -10.68 6.45
CA GLU A 127 13.54 -10.05 5.84
C GLU A 127 13.14 -9.16 4.67
N ALA A 128 12.33 -9.66 3.72
CA ALA A 128 11.84 -8.87 2.59
C ALA A 128 11.04 -7.63 3.05
N MET A 129 10.22 -7.75 4.09
CA MET A 129 9.47 -6.61 4.65
C MET A 129 10.39 -5.62 5.37
N CYS A 130 11.44 -6.08 6.06
CA CYS A 130 12.45 -5.21 6.66
C CYS A 130 13.26 -4.47 5.58
N GLU A 131 13.55 -5.10 4.45
CA GLU A 131 14.26 -4.45 3.33
C GLU A 131 13.45 -3.29 2.72
N LEU A 132 12.11 -3.36 2.75
CA LEU A 132 11.26 -2.24 2.33
C LEU A 132 11.53 -0.97 3.13
N HIS A 133 12.01 -1.06 4.37
CA HIS A 133 12.42 0.11 5.16
C HIS A 133 13.42 1.00 4.39
N ASN A 134 14.30 0.37 3.61
CA ASN A 134 15.37 1.03 2.88
C ASN A 134 14.95 1.49 1.47
N VAL A 135 13.68 1.32 1.10
CA VAL A 135 13.15 1.72 -0.21
C VAL A 135 12.57 3.13 -0.10
N PRO A 136 13.18 4.17 -0.72
CA PRO A 136 12.75 5.56 -0.55
C PRO A 136 11.28 5.80 -0.94
N GLU A 137 10.80 5.08 -1.96
CA GLU A 137 9.41 5.17 -2.43
C GLU A 137 8.38 4.76 -1.37
N VAL A 138 8.77 3.96 -0.37
CA VAL A 138 7.87 3.57 0.74
C VAL A 138 7.45 4.79 1.55
N GLN A 139 8.30 5.82 1.67
CA GLN A 139 7.94 7.06 2.35
C GLN A 139 6.82 7.83 1.64
N LEU A 140 6.60 7.58 0.34
CA LEU A 140 5.55 8.25 -0.44
C LEU A 140 4.17 7.58 -0.33
N LEU A 141 4.07 6.40 0.26
CA LEU A 141 2.82 5.60 0.23
C LEU A 141 1.64 6.30 0.92
N GLU A 142 1.90 7.04 2.01
CA GLU A 142 0.86 7.80 2.69
C GLU A 142 0.30 8.90 1.79
N ARG A 143 1.17 9.66 1.12
CA ARG A 143 0.76 10.72 0.17
C ARG A 143 0.10 10.19 -1.09
N LEU A 144 0.63 9.10 -1.65
CA LEU A 144 0.02 8.43 -2.78
C LEU A 144 -1.41 8.02 -2.43
N SER A 145 -1.58 7.38 -1.27
CA SER A 145 -2.88 6.93 -0.80
C SER A 145 -3.85 8.09 -0.59
N ALA A 146 -3.43 9.17 0.07
CA ALA A 146 -4.26 10.36 0.27
C ALA A 146 -4.65 11.03 -1.07
N ALA A 147 -3.68 11.24 -1.97
CA ALA A 147 -3.95 11.85 -3.28
C ALA A 147 -4.92 11.00 -4.14
N LEU A 148 -4.88 9.67 -4.00
CA LEU A 148 -5.81 8.77 -4.66
C LEU A 148 -7.21 8.81 -4.05
N ALA A 149 -7.32 8.99 -2.73
CA ALA A 149 -8.60 9.14 -2.05
C ALA A 149 -9.33 10.41 -2.50
N ASP A 150 -8.61 11.51 -2.71
CA ASP A 150 -9.19 12.78 -3.17
C ASP A 150 -9.68 12.73 -4.63
N THR A 151 -9.16 11.79 -5.44
CA THR A 151 -9.36 11.76 -6.89
C THR A 151 -10.24 10.62 -7.38
N SER A 152 -10.44 9.57 -6.60
CA SER A 152 -11.19 8.38 -7.01
C SER A 152 -12.48 8.20 -6.22
N THR A 153 -13.60 8.01 -6.94
CA THR A 153 -14.89 7.61 -6.37
C THR A 153 -15.07 6.09 -6.28
N GLN A 154 -14.09 5.30 -6.75
CA GLN A 154 -14.17 3.83 -6.82
C GLN A 154 -13.77 3.17 -5.49
N LEU A 155 -14.56 3.44 -4.45
CA LEU A 155 -14.23 3.05 -3.07
C LEU A 155 -13.89 1.56 -2.92
N GLU A 156 -14.71 0.67 -3.50
CA GLU A 156 -14.51 -0.79 -3.39
C GLU A 156 -13.19 -1.27 -4.03
N THR A 157 -12.77 -0.66 -5.14
CA THR A 157 -11.51 -1.02 -5.83
C THR A 157 -10.30 -0.48 -5.08
N MET A 158 -10.44 0.69 -4.45
CA MET A 158 -9.33 1.43 -3.84
C MET A 158 -9.09 1.07 -2.38
N GLN A 159 -10.12 0.68 -1.63
CA GLN A 159 -10.02 0.29 -0.22
C GLN A 159 -8.91 -0.75 0.05
N PRO A 160 -8.80 -1.87 -0.70
CA PRO A 160 -7.70 -2.81 -0.52
C PRO A 160 -6.32 -2.20 -0.73
N PHE A 161 -6.20 -1.23 -1.65
CA PHE A 161 -4.94 -0.55 -1.93
C PHE A 161 -4.56 0.44 -0.83
N HIS A 162 -5.53 1.17 -0.28
CA HIS A 162 -5.30 2.04 0.87
C HIS A 162 -4.84 1.23 2.09
N ALA A 163 -5.50 0.11 2.37
CA ALA A 163 -5.05 -0.80 3.43
C ALA A 163 -3.65 -1.35 3.15
N LEU A 164 -3.36 -1.76 1.92
CA LEU A 164 -2.01 -2.20 1.54
C LEU A 164 -0.94 -1.15 1.87
N CYS A 165 -1.15 0.12 1.48
CA CYS A 165 -0.21 1.20 1.76
C CYS A 165 0.04 1.37 3.26
N LEU A 166 -1.02 1.41 4.07
CA LEU A 166 -0.94 1.48 5.53
C LEU A 166 -0.15 0.33 6.13
N ASN A 167 -0.49 -0.88 5.70
CA ASN A 167 0.05 -2.09 6.29
C ASN A 167 1.52 -2.29 5.88
N VAL A 168 1.90 -1.89 4.66
CA VAL A 168 3.30 -1.83 4.26
C VAL A 168 4.08 -0.87 5.15
N LEU A 169 3.58 0.36 5.33
CA LEU A 169 4.21 1.35 6.22
C LEU A 169 4.35 0.84 7.67
N LYS A 170 3.38 0.08 8.16
CA LYS A 170 3.40 -0.54 9.50
C LYS A 170 4.40 -1.69 9.57
N ALA A 171 4.44 -2.55 8.55
CA ALA A 171 5.27 -3.75 8.52
C ALA A 171 6.75 -3.48 8.17
N SER A 172 7.04 -2.43 7.41
CA SER A 172 8.41 -1.98 7.12
C SER A 172 9.03 -1.16 8.26
N ASP A 173 8.26 -0.91 9.33
CA ASP A 173 8.64 -0.04 10.44
C ASP A 173 9.18 1.32 9.97
N THR A 174 8.63 1.84 8.87
CA THR A 174 9.11 3.10 8.30
C THR A 174 8.49 4.27 9.04
N GLU A 175 9.31 5.09 9.68
CA GLU A 175 8.91 6.41 10.15
C GLU A 175 8.90 7.38 8.97
N ILE A 176 7.72 7.91 8.65
CA ILE A 176 7.55 8.84 7.53
C ILE A 176 8.07 10.20 7.95
N GLN A 177 9.06 10.72 7.23
CA GLN A 177 9.59 12.06 7.51
C GLN A 177 8.51 13.13 7.31
N PRO A 178 8.54 14.24 8.08
CA PRO A 178 7.50 15.27 8.03
C PRO A 178 7.19 15.78 6.62
N GLU A 179 8.19 15.90 5.75
CA GLU A 179 8.01 16.36 4.37
C GLU A 179 7.30 15.35 3.46
N PHE A 180 7.08 14.10 3.88
CA PHE A 180 6.36 13.05 3.16
C PHE A 180 5.03 12.69 3.79
N LYS A 181 4.72 13.19 5.00
CA LYS A 181 3.41 13.01 5.59
C LYS A 181 2.32 13.62 4.70
N ALA A 182 1.21 12.90 4.55
CA ALA A 182 0.04 13.49 3.92
C ALA A 182 -0.49 14.63 4.80
N ALA A 183 -1.14 15.60 4.17
CA ALA A 183 -1.98 16.50 4.94
C ALA A 183 -3.10 15.64 5.53
N HIS A 184 -3.04 15.38 6.83
CA HIS A 184 -4.19 14.85 7.54
C HIS A 184 -5.07 16.05 7.81
N ASP A 185 -6.33 15.99 7.39
CA ASP A 185 -7.31 16.99 7.80
C ASP A 185 -7.43 16.94 9.32
N LEU A 186 -6.61 17.77 9.98
CA LEU A 186 -6.73 18.09 11.38
C LEU A 186 -7.89 19.07 11.60
N ASN A 187 -8.44 19.62 10.52
CA ASN A 187 -9.64 20.47 10.49
C ASN A 187 -10.82 19.71 9.89
N LEU A 188 -11.36 18.71 10.61
CA LEU A 188 -12.76 18.34 10.41
C LEU A 188 -13.60 19.29 11.26
N ASP A 189 -14.36 20.08 10.53
CA ASP A 189 -14.93 21.36 10.90
C ASP A 189 -15.93 21.29 12.06
N THR A 190 -15.94 22.41 12.78
CA THR A 190 -16.80 22.89 13.87
C THR A 190 -18.31 22.90 13.58
N THR A 191 -18.78 22.23 12.53
CA THR A 191 -20.18 22.26 12.08
C THR A 191 -20.85 20.88 12.16
N GLY A 192 -21.26 20.52 13.37
CA GLY A 192 -22.63 20.01 13.60
C GLY A 192 -23.04 18.63 13.10
N LYS A 193 -22.13 17.68 12.79
CA LYS A 193 -22.49 16.25 12.65
C LYS A 193 -21.49 15.36 13.39
N ARG A 194 -21.95 14.79 14.52
CA ARG A 194 -21.30 13.84 15.44
C ARG A 194 -19.79 14.04 15.60
N SER A 195 -19.45 14.94 16.53
CA SER A 195 -18.10 15.11 17.08
C SER A 195 -17.57 13.78 17.63
N CYS A 196 -16.81 13.06 16.82
CA CYS A 196 -16.04 11.93 17.30
C CYS A 196 -14.84 12.49 18.06
N LEU A 197 -14.84 12.29 19.38
CA LEU A 197 -13.66 12.56 20.19
C LEU A 197 -12.55 11.65 19.66
N ARG A 198 -11.48 12.27 19.13
CA ARG A 198 -10.28 11.51 18.75
C ARG A 198 -9.80 10.74 19.99
N PRO A 199 -9.55 9.43 19.88
CA PRO A 199 -9.13 8.66 21.03
C PRO A 199 -7.77 9.14 21.50
N THR A 200 -7.74 9.81 22.66
CA THR A 200 -6.51 10.20 23.37
C THR A 200 -5.96 9.06 24.23
N GLU A 201 -6.80 8.08 24.55
CA GLU A 201 -6.45 6.88 25.31
C GLU A 201 -6.07 5.71 24.38
N ASN A 202 -5.31 4.73 24.89
CA ASN A 202 -4.92 3.50 24.18
C ASN A 202 -4.07 3.66 22.89
N ASN A 203 -3.25 4.71 22.77
CA ASN A 203 -2.41 4.98 21.59
C ASN A 203 -3.21 5.05 20.27
N CYS A 204 -4.42 5.63 20.31
CA CYS A 204 -5.30 5.86 19.15
C CYS A 204 -5.76 4.60 18.39
N ARG A 205 -5.83 3.45 19.07
CA ARG A 205 -6.38 2.22 18.49
C ARG A 205 -7.84 2.39 18.08
N GLY A 206 -8.23 1.77 16.98
CA GLY A 206 -9.60 1.84 16.46
C GLY A 206 -9.80 2.89 15.38
N MET A 207 -8.79 3.71 15.11
CA MET A 207 -8.71 4.46 13.87
C MET A 207 -8.14 3.57 12.78
N CYS A 208 -8.63 3.70 11.54
CA CYS A 208 -8.11 2.93 10.41
C CYS A 208 -6.76 3.45 9.86
N GLY A 209 -5.94 4.13 10.67
CA GLY A 209 -4.67 4.72 10.24
C GLY A 209 -3.52 4.50 11.22
N LYS A 210 -2.28 4.56 10.70
CA LYS A 210 -1.04 4.34 11.48
C LYS A 210 -0.82 5.48 12.48
N GLY A 211 -0.49 5.15 13.73
CA GLY A 211 0.02 6.12 14.72
C GLY A 211 -0.89 7.34 14.93
N CYS A 212 -2.20 7.12 15.09
CA CYS A 212 -3.24 8.16 15.23
C CYS A 212 -3.59 8.93 13.95
N SER A 213 -3.07 8.54 12.77
CA SER A 213 -3.49 9.16 11.51
C SER A 213 -4.94 8.83 11.18
N CYS A 214 -5.69 9.81 10.68
CA CYS A 214 -7.05 9.58 10.17
C CYS A 214 -7.00 9.28 8.68
N TRP A 215 -7.62 8.15 8.31
CA TRP A 215 -7.82 7.73 6.92
C TRP A 215 -9.34 7.63 6.70
N SER A 216 -10.00 8.79 6.64
CA SER A 216 -11.46 8.89 6.59
C SER A 216 -12.06 8.18 5.39
N TRP A 217 -11.33 8.05 4.29
CA TRP A 217 -11.76 7.29 3.11
C TRP A 217 -11.86 5.78 3.35
N VAL A 218 -11.36 5.23 4.47
CA VAL A 218 -11.53 3.80 4.78
C VAL A 218 -12.93 3.53 5.34
N CYS A 219 -13.39 4.34 6.31
CA CYS A 219 -14.66 4.14 7.03
C CYS A 219 -15.68 5.29 6.89
N GLY A 220 -15.38 6.30 6.10
CA GLY A 220 -16.22 7.49 5.88
C GLY A 220 -16.01 8.62 6.89
N ASP A 221 -15.26 8.40 7.97
CA ASP A 221 -15.03 9.38 9.03
C ASP A 221 -13.73 9.11 9.81
N CYS A 222 -13.40 10.00 10.77
CA CYS A 222 -12.25 9.87 11.68
C CYS A 222 -12.61 9.29 13.05
N CYS A 223 -13.67 8.47 13.14
CA CYS A 223 -14.14 7.90 14.40
C CYS A 223 -13.40 6.60 14.75
N SER A 224 -13.54 6.16 16.00
CA SER A 224 -13.11 4.81 16.39
C SER A 224 -14.13 3.79 15.90
N HIS A 225 -13.63 2.75 15.25
CA HIS A 225 -14.39 1.67 14.62
C HIS A 225 -13.88 0.33 15.13
N GLU A 226 -14.80 -0.54 15.54
CA GLU A 226 -14.47 -1.85 16.13
C GLU A 226 -13.61 -2.71 15.18
N GLY A 227 -13.92 -2.71 13.88
CA GLY A 227 -13.12 -3.46 12.92
C GLY A 227 -11.69 -2.94 12.77
N CYS A 228 -11.52 -1.61 12.74
CA CYS A 228 -10.17 -1.00 12.74
C CYS A 228 -9.42 -1.36 14.04
N TYR A 229 -10.11 -1.39 15.19
CA TYR A 229 -9.53 -1.72 16.48
C TYR A 229 -9.02 -3.17 16.52
N GLU A 230 -9.87 -4.12 16.13
CA GLU A 230 -9.53 -5.55 16.05
C GLU A 230 -8.36 -5.79 15.09
N HIS A 231 -8.37 -5.13 13.93
CA HIS A 231 -7.27 -5.18 12.96
C HIS A 231 -5.97 -4.61 13.56
N ASP A 232 -6.03 -3.47 14.23
CA ASP A 232 -4.86 -2.86 14.86
C ASP A 232 -4.23 -3.75 15.93
N LEU A 233 -5.05 -4.42 16.73
CA LEU A 233 -4.60 -5.40 17.71
C LEU A 233 -3.88 -6.57 17.04
N CYS A 234 -4.49 -7.15 16.00
CA CYS A 234 -3.87 -8.21 15.20
C CYS A 234 -2.51 -7.79 14.62
N CYS A 235 -2.47 -6.62 13.97
CA CYS A 235 -1.27 -6.09 13.34
C CYS A 235 -0.18 -5.65 14.33
N LYS A 236 -0.52 -5.29 15.57
CA LYS A 236 0.51 -4.97 16.57
C LYS A 236 1.34 -6.20 16.93
N GLU A 237 0.69 -7.35 17.05
CA GLU A 237 1.35 -8.60 17.41
C GLU A 237 2.15 -9.17 16.25
N ASN A 238 1.60 -9.13 15.02
CA ASN A 238 2.30 -9.59 13.83
C ASN A 238 1.95 -8.72 12.61
N PRO A 239 2.70 -7.61 12.38
CA PRO A 239 2.43 -6.68 11.29
C PRO A 239 2.70 -7.30 9.91
N THR A 240 3.46 -8.40 9.87
CA THR A 240 3.79 -9.14 8.66
C THR A 240 2.78 -10.25 8.33
N SER A 241 1.75 -10.47 9.16
CA SER A 241 0.75 -11.51 8.88
C SER A 241 -0.11 -11.16 7.65
N PRO A 242 -0.60 -12.15 6.88
CA PRO A 242 -1.53 -11.88 5.79
C PRO A 242 -2.87 -11.29 6.28
N HIS A 243 -3.28 -11.64 7.51
CA HIS A 243 -4.42 -11.01 8.20
C HIS A 243 -4.22 -9.50 8.36
N CYS A 244 -3.01 -9.08 8.72
CA CYS A 244 -2.68 -7.68 8.83
C CYS A 244 -2.67 -7.01 7.45
N LEU A 245 -1.97 -7.58 6.47
CA LEU A 245 -1.70 -6.93 5.18
C LEU A 245 -2.90 -6.89 4.23
N PHE A 246 -3.77 -7.90 4.29
CA PHE A 246 -4.92 -8.04 3.39
C PHE A 246 -6.24 -8.21 4.17
N PRO A 247 -6.61 -7.24 5.02
CA PRO A 247 -7.68 -7.41 5.99
C PRO A 247 -9.04 -7.71 5.33
N TYR A 248 -9.29 -7.16 4.14
CA TYR A 248 -10.52 -7.40 3.37
C TYR A 248 -10.71 -8.86 2.92
N LEU A 249 -9.62 -9.62 2.74
CA LEU A 249 -9.72 -11.06 2.44
C LEU A 249 -10.19 -11.87 3.64
N TYR A 250 -10.05 -11.30 4.84
CA TYR A 250 -10.46 -11.89 6.11
C TYR A 250 -11.69 -11.19 6.69
N GLY A 251 -12.55 -10.65 5.82
CA GLY A 251 -13.85 -10.11 6.22
C GLY A 251 -13.75 -8.83 7.06
N PHE A 252 -12.80 -7.96 6.76
CA PHE A 252 -12.73 -6.64 7.36
C PHE A 252 -13.90 -5.75 6.91
N THR A 253 -14.52 -5.10 7.88
CA THR A 253 -15.51 -4.02 7.78
C THR A 253 -15.24 -3.02 8.90
N CYS A 254 -15.80 -1.81 8.83
CA CYS A 254 -15.63 -0.84 9.92
C CYS A 254 -16.27 -1.31 11.24
N SER A 255 -17.32 -2.13 11.18
CA SER A 255 -17.95 -2.71 12.37
C SER A 255 -17.24 -3.94 12.95
N ARG A 256 -16.40 -4.64 12.18
CA ARG A 256 -15.80 -5.91 12.60
C ARG A 256 -14.68 -6.37 11.67
N PHE A 257 -13.69 -7.06 12.21
CA PHE A 257 -12.66 -7.80 11.50
C PHE A 257 -12.83 -9.32 11.67
N GLY A 258 -13.34 -10.00 10.64
CA GLY A 258 -13.59 -11.45 10.67
C GLY A 258 -12.37 -12.31 11.02
N GLY A 259 -11.20 -11.94 10.51
CA GLY A 259 -9.92 -12.62 10.74
C GLY A 259 -9.28 -12.40 12.11
N TYR A 260 -9.90 -11.62 13.00
CA TYR A 260 -9.30 -11.24 14.27
C TYR A 260 -8.93 -12.45 15.15
N ARG A 261 -9.85 -13.40 15.32
CA ARG A 261 -9.60 -14.61 16.14
C ARG A 261 -8.49 -15.48 15.54
N ASP A 262 -8.51 -15.68 14.23
CA ASP A 262 -7.51 -16.50 13.53
C ASP A 262 -6.13 -15.85 13.57
N CYS A 263 -6.06 -14.52 13.46
CA CYS A 263 -4.83 -13.77 13.61
C CYS A 263 -4.21 -13.94 15.00
N LEU A 264 -5.01 -13.87 16.07
CA LEU A 264 -4.52 -14.12 17.43
C LEU A 264 -4.10 -15.58 17.65
N ASN A 265 -4.76 -16.53 16.97
CA ASN A 265 -4.43 -17.94 17.04
C ASN A 265 -3.20 -18.33 16.19
N TRP A 266 -2.85 -17.54 15.16
CA TRP A 266 -1.61 -17.72 14.40
C TRP A 266 -0.36 -17.61 15.30
N ARG A 267 -0.50 -16.99 16.47
CA ARG A 267 0.49 -16.98 17.56
C ARG A 267 0.97 -18.37 17.98
N TRP A 268 0.18 -19.42 17.76
CA TRP A 268 0.46 -20.79 18.23
C TRP A 268 1.12 -21.69 17.17
N TRP A 269 1.36 -21.18 15.97
CA TRP A 269 1.99 -21.90 14.85
C TRP A 269 3.28 -21.20 14.35
N GLY A 270 3.78 -20.23 15.10
CA GLY A 270 5.09 -19.58 14.90
C GLY A 270 6.15 -20.11 15.84
#